data_AF-A0A401TJ46-F1
#
_entry.id   AF-A0A401TJ46-F1
#
_cell.length_a   1.000
_cell.length_b   1.000
_cell.length_c   1.000
_cell.angle_alpha   90.00
_cell.angle_beta   90.00
_cell.angle_gamma   90.00
#
_symmetry.space_group_name_H-M   'P 1'
#
loop_
_entity.id
_entity.type
_entity.pdbx_description
1 polymer ?
#
loop_
_entity_poly.entity_id
_entity_poly.type
_entity_poly.pdbx_seq_one_letter_code
_entity_poly.pdbx_strand_id
1 'polypeptide(L)'
;LLQIFHTRHLQGVVLHPSSIYSSKPSLLHPRQDKRHRQEQGSEGDECPQQRLLAYVSLLETNKPYLVNCVDVPALQTLLLLGRSVDTNADCSRMVVDGWLEVTVPEPAAGTALLTTARRLREAWERALTEQLEGRAETALGRASGKLRRELADFLESEISKRLWFLHEGHTIVCAHLLPFTYSQEALRGQLRC
;
A
#
# COMPACT_ATOMS: atom_id res chain seq x y z
N LEU A 1 17.53 15.45 11.44
CA LEU A 1 16.50 14.80 12.28
C LEU A 1 16.49 13.32 11.92
N LEU A 2 16.61 12.43 12.90
CA LEU A 2 16.46 10.98 12.68
C LEU A 2 15.01 10.70 12.29
N GLN A 3 14.80 10.14 11.10
CA GLN A 3 13.49 9.64 10.69
C GLN A 3 13.29 8.25 11.30
N ILE A 4 12.27 8.14 12.13
CA ILE A 4 11.85 6.89 12.75
C ILE A 4 10.72 6.32 11.90
N PHE A 5 10.70 5.00 11.74
CA PHE A 5 9.70 4.26 10.99
C PHE A 5 9.08 3.16 11.85
N HIS A 6 7.82 2.84 11.57
CA HIS A 6 7.12 1.72 12.21
C HIS A 6 6.72 0.66 11.20
N THR A 7 6.81 -0.58 11.64
CA THR A 7 6.30 -1.78 10.96
C THR A 7 5.31 -2.47 11.89
N ARG A 8 4.59 -3.48 11.39
CA ARG A 8 3.65 -4.29 12.20
C ARG A 8 4.30 -4.90 13.45
N HIS A 9 5.56 -5.32 13.36
CA HIS A 9 6.22 -6.13 14.39
C HIS A 9 7.35 -5.37 15.12
N LEU A 10 7.84 -4.27 14.54
CA LEU A 10 8.93 -3.48 15.08
C LEU A 10 8.59 -2.00 14.99
N GLN A 11 8.66 -1.33 16.14
CA GLN A 11 8.57 0.12 16.25
C GLN A 11 9.97 0.72 16.40
N GLY A 12 10.15 1.98 15.97
CA GLY A 12 11.43 2.66 16.20
C GLY A 12 12.54 2.27 15.21
N VAL A 13 12.19 1.70 14.05
CA VAL A 13 13.17 1.23 13.06
C VAL A 13 13.68 2.41 12.25
N VAL A 14 14.94 2.35 11.85
CA VAL A 14 15.59 3.39 11.04
C VAL A 14 15.97 2.86 9.67
N LEU A 15 16.04 3.75 8.68
CA LEU A 15 16.59 3.40 7.37
C LEU A 15 18.08 3.12 7.49
N HIS A 16 18.56 2.12 6.75
CA HIS A 16 19.99 1.90 6.60
C HIS A 16 20.66 3.14 5.98
N PRO A 17 21.88 3.54 6.40
CA PRO A 17 22.55 4.73 5.89
C PRO A 17 22.78 4.73 4.37
N SER A 18 22.91 3.54 3.76
CA SER A 18 23.05 3.42 2.29
C SER A 18 21.73 3.66 1.53
N SER A 19 20.60 3.77 2.23
CA SER A 19 19.31 4.05 1.59
C SER A 19 19.29 5.46 1.02
N ILE A 20 18.80 5.59 -0.21
CA ILE A 20 18.62 6.91 -0.85
C ILE A 20 17.70 7.82 -0.02
N TYR A 21 16.72 7.23 0.67
CA TYR A 21 15.79 7.96 1.54
C TYR A 21 16.44 8.42 2.84
N SER A 22 17.51 7.75 3.30
CA SER A 22 18.32 8.21 4.44
C SER A 22 19.15 9.45 4.06
N SER A 23 19.73 9.44 2.86
CA SER A 23 20.53 10.56 2.35
C SER A 23 19.69 11.74 1.84
N LYS A 24 18.50 11.47 1.29
CA LYS A 24 17.59 12.46 0.71
C LYS A 24 16.17 12.23 1.24
N PRO A 25 15.87 12.65 2.49
CA PRO A 25 14.56 12.47 3.11
C PRO A 25 13.44 13.24 2.38
N SER A 26 13.78 14.26 1.59
CA SER A 26 12.83 15.01 0.76
C SER A 26 12.14 14.15 -0.29
N LEU A 27 12.68 12.98 -0.65
CA LEU A 27 12.03 12.05 -1.58
C LEU A 27 10.80 11.35 -0.98
N LEU A 28 10.72 11.25 0.35
CA LEU A 28 9.56 10.65 1.04
C LEU A 28 8.40 11.64 1.21
N HIS A 29 8.71 12.94 1.17
CA HIS A 29 7.71 13.98 1.31
C HIS A 29 7.15 14.27 -0.09
N PRO A 30 5.83 14.20 -0.31
CA PRO A 30 5.27 14.60 -1.59
C PRO A 30 5.73 16.03 -1.93
N ARG A 31 6.19 16.23 -3.17
CA ARG A 31 6.47 17.57 -3.66
C ARG A 31 5.16 18.33 -3.56
N GLN A 32 5.08 19.28 -2.62
CA GLN A 32 4.04 20.30 -2.65
C GLN A 32 4.27 21.05 -3.96
N ASP A 33 3.52 20.70 -5.01
CA ASP A 33 3.58 21.42 -6.26
C ASP A 33 3.11 22.84 -5.96
N LYS A 34 4.07 23.77 -5.93
CA LYS A 34 3.84 25.21 -5.69
C LYS A 34 3.03 25.88 -6.81
N ARG A 35 2.35 25.12 -7.67
CA ARG A 35 1.60 25.64 -8.82
C ARG A 35 0.18 26.08 -8.48
N HIS A 36 -0.33 25.79 -7.28
CA HIS A 36 -1.63 26.28 -6.80
C HIS A 36 -1.52 27.30 -5.65
N ARG A 37 -0.44 28.11 -5.61
CA ARG A 37 -0.35 29.26 -4.70
C ARG A 37 -0.66 30.57 -5.39
N GLN A 38 -1.76 30.63 -6.12
CA GLN A 38 -2.39 31.89 -6.45
C GLN A 38 -3.90 31.63 -6.45
N GLU A 39 -4.61 32.36 -5.58
CA GLU A 39 -6.07 32.48 -5.59
C GLU A 39 -6.85 31.29 -5.03
N GLN A 40 -6.90 31.17 -3.71
CA GLN A 40 -8.16 31.21 -2.95
C GLN A 40 -7.89 31.01 -1.45
N GLY A 41 -8.36 31.97 -0.66
CA GLY A 41 -8.43 31.83 0.79
C GLY A 41 -9.52 30.84 1.17
N SER A 42 -9.13 29.63 1.53
CA SER A 42 -9.88 28.77 2.44
C SER A 42 -8.88 27.82 3.08
N GLU A 43 -8.92 27.75 4.41
CA GLU A 43 -8.14 26.84 5.25
C GLU A 43 -8.65 25.40 5.03
N GLY A 44 -8.48 24.89 3.82
CA GLY A 44 -8.70 23.50 3.46
C GLY A 44 -7.41 22.74 3.69
N ASP A 45 -7.39 21.91 4.72
CA ASP A 45 -6.34 20.95 5.08
C ASP A 45 -6.17 19.92 3.93
N GLU A 46 -5.49 20.33 2.85
CA GLU A 46 -5.08 19.47 1.74
C GLU A 46 -4.11 18.43 2.30
N CYS A 47 -4.63 17.23 2.58
CA CYS A 47 -3.83 16.17 3.18
C CYS A 47 -2.73 15.76 2.18
N PRO A 48 -1.44 15.91 2.53
CA PRO A 48 -0.35 15.60 1.62
C PRO A 48 -0.46 14.15 1.17
N GLN A 49 -0.28 13.89 -0.14
CA GLN A 49 -0.35 12.57 -0.75
C GLN A 49 0.44 11.56 0.10
N GLN A 50 -0.26 10.73 0.88
CA GLN A 50 0.39 9.88 1.86
C GLN A 50 1.06 8.71 1.14
N ARG A 51 2.40 8.73 1.14
CA ARG A 51 3.25 7.67 0.61
C ARG A 51 3.58 6.69 1.74
N LEU A 52 3.58 5.41 1.41
CA LEU A 52 4.03 4.34 2.30
C LEU A 52 5.40 3.87 1.81
N LEU A 53 6.31 3.56 2.73
CA LEU A 53 7.66 3.11 2.38
C LEU A 53 7.73 1.59 2.46
N ALA A 54 7.45 0.91 1.36
CA ALA A 54 7.59 -0.53 1.36
C ALA A 54 9.04 -0.98 1.54
N TYR A 55 9.28 -2.12 2.17
CA TYR A 55 10.62 -2.70 2.35
C TYR A 55 10.64 -4.18 2.01
N VAL A 56 11.78 -4.66 1.49
CA VAL A 56 11.97 -6.06 1.10
C VAL A 56 12.66 -6.87 2.19
N SER A 57 13.57 -6.24 2.95
CA SER A 57 14.27 -6.93 4.02
C SER A 57 14.63 -6.01 5.16
N LEU A 58 14.84 -6.63 6.31
CA LEU A 58 15.28 -5.98 7.52
C LEU A 58 16.65 -6.53 7.90
N LEU A 59 17.60 -5.64 8.13
CA LEU A 59 18.96 -5.99 8.52
C LEU A 59 19.07 -5.88 10.04
N GLU A 60 19.07 -7.03 10.71
CA GLU A 60 19.25 -7.12 12.17
C GLU A 60 20.75 -7.08 12.51
N THR A 61 21.18 -5.96 13.09
CA THR A 61 22.50 -5.84 13.73
C THR A 61 22.28 -5.60 15.24
N ASN A 62 23.08 -4.74 15.89
CA ASN A 62 22.74 -4.21 17.21
C ASN A 62 21.48 -3.33 17.19
N LYS A 63 21.11 -2.76 16.02
CA LYS A 63 19.85 -2.08 15.78
C LYS A 63 19.24 -2.56 14.45
N PRO A 64 17.92 -2.73 14.36
CA PRO A 64 17.27 -3.14 13.11
C PRO A 64 17.26 -1.99 12.10
N TYR A 65 17.63 -2.29 10.85
CA TYR A 65 17.60 -1.34 9.74
C TYR A 65 16.67 -1.80 8.62
N LEU A 66 15.87 -0.88 8.09
CA LEU A 66 15.13 -1.10 6.84
C LEU A 66 16.09 -0.97 5.65
N VAL A 67 16.10 -1.97 4.78
CA VAL A 67 16.89 -2.00 3.55
C VAL A 67 16.00 -2.32 2.34
N ASN A 68 16.47 -1.94 1.15
CA ASN A 68 15.74 -2.13 -0.12
C ASN A 68 14.31 -1.57 -0.05
N CYS A 69 14.22 -0.30 0.34
CA CYS A 69 12.94 0.37 0.47
C CYS A 69 12.48 0.95 -0.88
N VAL A 70 11.17 1.00 -1.09
CA VAL A 70 10.52 1.62 -2.25
C VAL A 70 9.32 2.43 -1.76
N ASP A 71 9.18 3.66 -2.24
CA ASP A 71 8.02 4.49 -1.94
C ASP A 71 6.85 4.13 -2.86
N VAL A 72 5.69 3.85 -2.25
CA VAL A 72 4.50 3.35 -2.94
C VAL A 72 3.26 4.18 -2.59
N PRO A 73 2.28 4.31 -3.51
CA PRO A 73 1.01 4.96 -3.20
C PRO A 73 0.25 4.14 -2.16
N ALA A 74 0.11 4.69 -0.94
CA ALA A 74 -0.26 3.89 0.23
C ALA A 74 -1.57 3.09 0.05
N LEU A 75 -2.71 3.76 -0.02
CA LEU A 75 -4.02 3.09 -0.14
C LEU A 75 -4.11 2.09 -1.31
N GLN A 76 -3.73 2.48 -2.52
CA GLN A 76 -3.85 1.62 -3.69
C GLN A 76 -3.01 0.35 -3.56
N THR A 77 -1.76 0.49 -3.11
CA THR A 77 -0.87 -0.66 -2.87
C THR A 77 -1.41 -1.55 -1.76
N LEU A 78 -1.93 -0.97 -0.67
CA LEU A 78 -2.51 -1.74 0.43
C LEU A 78 -3.78 -2.50 0.01
N LEU A 79 -4.64 -1.91 -0.81
CA LEU A 79 -5.85 -2.59 -1.31
C LEU A 79 -5.52 -3.76 -2.26
N LEU A 80 -4.52 -3.58 -3.12
CA LEU A 80 -4.10 -4.61 -4.07
C LEU A 80 -3.35 -5.77 -3.40
N LEU A 81 -2.45 -5.47 -2.46
CA LEU A 81 -1.51 -6.44 -1.90
C LEU A 81 -1.86 -6.91 -0.47
N GLY A 82 -2.76 -6.21 0.23
CA GLY A 82 -3.18 -6.57 1.59
C GLY A 82 -3.88 -7.93 1.62
N ARG A 83 -3.63 -8.71 2.68
CA ARG A 83 -4.24 -10.04 2.83
C ARG A 83 -5.69 -9.94 3.26
N SER A 84 -5.99 -9.05 4.21
CA SER A 84 -7.37 -8.75 4.63
C SER A 84 -7.63 -7.24 4.58
N VAL A 85 -8.86 -6.88 4.19
CA VAL A 85 -9.35 -5.50 4.21
C VAL A 85 -10.73 -5.52 4.85
N ASP A 86 -10.82 -4.99 6.06
CA ASP A 86 -12.07 -4.82 6.81
C ASP A 86 -12.59 -3.41 6.61
N THR A 87 -13.90 -3.22 6.42
CA THR A 87 -14.47 -1.90 6.11
C THR A 87 -15.71 -1.65 6.95
N ASN A 88 -16.03 -0.37 7.17
CA ASN A 88 -17.35 0.02 7.67
C ASN A 88 -18.41 -0.03 6.55
N ALA A 89 -19.68 0.16 6.92
CA ALA A 89 -20.83 0.02 6.02
C ALA A 89 -20.79 0.97 4.81
N ASP A 90 -20.23 2.16 4.99
CA ASP A 90 -20.12 3.24 4.00
C ASP A 90 -18.74 3.29 3.31
N CYS A 91 -17.84 2.34 3.61
CA CYS A 91 -16.49 2.25 3.04
C CYS A 91 -15.62 3.52 3.20
N SER A 92 -15.97 4.40 4.15
CA SER A 92 -15.19 5.59 4.50
C SER A 92 -13.99 5.27 5.39
N ARG A 93 -14.03 4.13 6.11
CA ARG A 93 -12.95 3.61 6.96
C ARG A 93 -12.63 2.18 6.57
N MET A 94 -11.35 1.92 6.34
CA MET A 94 -10.82 0.62 5.96
C MET A 94 -9.66 0.25 6.88
N VAL A 95 -9.58 -1.01 7.29
CA VAL A 95 -8.47 -1.56 8.07
C VAL A 95 -7.81 -2.67 7.26
N VAL A 96 -6.53 -2.51 6.94
CA VAL A 96 -5.75 -3.47 6.15
C VAL A 96 -4.86 -4.29 7.09
N ASP A 97 -4.89 -5.61 6.91
CA ASP A 97 -4.13 -6.62 7.68
C ASP A 97 -4.31 -6.54 9.21
N GLY A 98 -5.38 -5.89 9.68
CA GLY A 98 -5.73 -5.72 11.09
C GLY A 98 -4.88 -4.69 11.85
N TRP A 99 -4.12 -3.83 11.18
CA TRP A 99 -3.28 -2.82 11.86
C TRP A 99 -3.15 -1.48 11.14
N LEU A 100 -3.40 -1.43 9.82
CA LEU A 100 -3.32 -0.21 9.02
C LEU A 100 -4.71 0.37 8.81
N GLU A 101 -5.01 1.53 9.38
CA GLU A 101 -6.28 2.19 9.14
C GLU A 101 -6.16 3.24 8.03
N VAL A 102 -7.11 3.25 7.09
CA VAL A 102 -7.21 4.28 6.06
C VAL A 102 -8.62 4.85 6.09
N THR A 103 -8.69 6.17 6.15
CA THR A 103 -9.93 6.94 6.05
C THR A 103 -9.96 7.63 4.69
N VAL A 104 -11.04 7.41 3.95
CA VAL A 104 -11.35 8.10 2.71
C VAL A 104 -12.44 9.13 3.03
N PRO A 105 -12.22 10.44 2.81
CA PRO A 105 -13.22 11.47 3.12
C PRO A 105 -14.54 11.27 2.38
N GLU A 106 -14.48 10.74 1.16
CA GLU A 106 -15.64 10.51 0.32
C GLU A 106 -16.03 9.02 0.29
N PRO A 107 -17.21 8.63 0.80
CA PRO A 107 -17.62 7.22 0.89
C PRO A 107 -17.86 6.57 -0.49
N ALA A 108 -18.34 7.36 -1.47
CA ALA A 108 -18.51 6.90 -2.85
C ALA A 108 -17.16 6.53 -3.49
N ALA A 109 -16.12 7.34 -3.25
CA ALA A 109 -14.75 7.05 -3.69
C ALA A 109 -14.19 5.79 -3.00
N GLY A 110 -14.43 5.62 -1.70
CA GLY A 110 -14.04 4.42 -0.95
C GLY A 110 -14.65 3.13 -1.52
N THR A 111 -15.95 3.16 -1.82
CA THR A 111 -16.66 2.03 -2.43
C THR A 111 -16.15 1.70 -3.83
N ALA A 112 -15.94 2.73 -4.67
CA ALA A 112 -15.41 2.57 -6.02
C ALA A 112 -14.00 1.98 -6.02
N LEU A 113 -13.16 2.43 -5.08
CA LEU A 113 -11.80 1.91 -4.88
C LEU A 113 -11.78 0.44 -4.51
N LEU A 114 -12.56 0.04 -3.51
CA LEU A 114 -12.64 -1.35 -3.07
C LEU A 114 -13.14 -2.26 -4.19
N THR A 115 -14.18 -1.82 -4.91
CA THR A 115 -14.75 -2.56 -6.04
C THR A 115 -13.70 -2.75 -7.14
N THR A 116 -12.95 -1.69 -7.46
CA THR A 116 -11.92 -1.71 -8.49
C THR A 116 -10.73 -2.59 -8.06
N ALA A 117 -10.25 -2.43 -6.83
CA ALA A 117 -9.16 -3.23 -6.28
C ALA A 117 -9.52 -4.72 -6.25
N ARG A 118 -10.73 -5.07 -5.80
CA ARG A 118 -11.22 -6.46 -5.81
C ARG A 118 -11.26 -7.02 -7.24
N ARG A 119 -11.83 -6.28 -8.20
CA ARG A 119 -11.86 -6.70 -9.61
C ARG A 119 -10.47 -6.95 -10.16
N LEU A 120 -9.51 -6.07 -9.86
CA LEU A 120 -8.12 -6.18 -10.30
C LEU A 120 -7.41 -7.38 -9.67
N ARG A 121 -7.64 -7.65 -8.39
CA ARG A 121 -7.12 -8.84 -7.69
C ARG A 121 -7.64 -10.12 -8.32
N GLU A 122 -8.96 -10.22 -8.54
CA GLU A 122 -9.55 -11.38 -9.20
C GLU A 122 -9.04 -11.56 -10.64
N ALA A 123 -8.87 -10.46 -11.39
CA ALA A 123 -8.33 -10.52 -12.75
C ALA A 123 -6.86 -10.97 -12.77
N TRP A 124 -6.05 -10.52 -11.81
CA TRP A 124 -4.67 -10.96 -11.63
C TRP A 124 -4.62 -12.45 -11.25
N GLU A 125 -5.38 -12.88 -10.24
CA GLU A 125 -5.40 -14.28 -9.80
C GLU A 125 -5.80 -15.23 -10.95
N ARG A 126 -6.80 -14.86 -11.75
CA ARG A 126 -7.19 -15.62 -12.95
C ARG A 126 -6.03 -15.71 -13.95
N ALA A 127 -5.41 -14.58 -14.30
CA ALA A 127 -4.29 -14.55 -15.24
C ALA A 127 -3.09 -15.36 -14.74
N LEU A 128 -2.81 -15.33 -13.44
CA LEU A 128 -1.74 -16.12 -12.80
C LEU A 128 -2.05 -17.61 -12.88
N THR A 129 -3.29 -17.99 -12.59
CA THR A 129 -3.74 -19.40 -12.64
C THR A 129 -3.63 -19.95 -14.06
N GLU A 130 -4.07 -19.19 -15.07
CA GLU A 130 -3.96 -19.57 -16.48
C GLU A 130 -2.50 -19.75 -16.95
N GLN A 131 -1.56 -18.95 -16.42
CA GLN A 131 -0.12 -19.13 -16.66
C GLN A 131 0.42 -20.41 -16.05
N LEU A 132 0.08 -20.67 -14.80
CA LEU A 132 0.55 -21.86 -14.09
C LEU A 132 -0.01 -23.15 -14.72
N GLU A 133 -1.21 -23.10 -15.30
CA GLU A 133 -1.82 -24.21 -16.04
C GLU A 133 -1.28 -24.38 -17.48
N GLY A 134 -0.38 -23.52 -17.96
CA GLY A 134 0.24 -23.63 -19.28
C GLY A 134 -0.69 -23.31 -20.46
N ARG A 135 -1.82 -22.64 -20.23
CA ARG A 135 -2.87 -22.41 -21.25
C ARG A 135 -2.68 -21.15 -22.10
N ALA A 136 -1.54 -20.48 -22.01
CA ALA A 136 -1.53 -19.02 -22.08
C ALA A 136 -0.39 -18.38 -22.90
N GLU A 137 0.04 -19.01 -24.00
CA GLU A 137 1.16 -18.48 -24.79
C GLU A 137 0.80 -17.28 -25.70
N THR A 138 -0.46 -17.14 -26.18
CA THR A 138 -0.80 -16.11 -27.20
C THR A 138 -1.95 -15.16 -26.85
N ALA A 139 -3.02 -15.63 -26.19
CA ALA A 139 -4.12 -14.77 -25.74
C ALA A 139 -3.74 -13.92 -24.51
N LEU A 140 -2.84 -14.44 -23.68
CA LEU A 140 -2.48 -13.82 -22.41
C LEU A 140 -1.53 -12.63 -22.56
N GLY A 141 -0.68 -12.57 -23.59
CA GLY A 141 0.18 -11.39 -23.80
C GLY A 141 -0.63 -10.09 -23.94
N ARG A 142 -1.78 -10.15 -24.62
CA ARG A 142 -2.70 -9.01 -24.77
C ARG A 142 -3.54 -8.77 -23.51
N ALA A 143 -4.04 -9.82 -22.86
CA ALA A 143 -4.80 -9.71 -21.62
C ALA A 143 -3.94 -9.16 -20.46
N SER A 144 -2.69 -9.63 -20.36
CA SER A 144 -1.66 -9.15 -19.43
C SER A 144 -1.30 -7.69 -19.69
N GLY A 145 -1.16 -7.29 -20.97
CA GLY A 145 -0.94 -5.88 -21.33
C GLY A 145 -2.12 -4.97 -20.97
N LYS A 146 -3.37 -5.47 -20.99
CA LYS A 146 -4.55 -4.73 -20.53
C LYS A 146 -4.58 -4.63 -19.00
N LEU A 147 -4.41 -5.76 -18.30
CA LEU A 147 -4.38 -5.81 -16.84
C LEU A 147 -3.26 -4.93 -16.26
N ARG A 148 -2.07 -4.97 -16.86
CA ARG A 148 -0.94 -4.13 -16.44
C ARG A 148 -1.26 -2.64 -16.54
N ARG A 149 -1.97 -2.21 -17.60
CA ARG A 149 -2.43 -0.82 -17.75
C ARG A 149 -3.46 -0.47 -16.70
N GLU A 150 -4.48 -1.30 -16.49
CA GLU A 150 -5.49 -1.04 -15.45
C GLU A 150 -4.88 -0.99 -14.04
N LEU A 151 -3.88 -1.82 -13.75
CA LEU A 151 -3.12 -1.76 -12.49
C LEU A 151 -2.32 -0.46 -12.37
N ALA A 152 -1.66 -0.01 -13.45
CA ALA A 152 -0.92 1.25 -13.46
C ALA A 152 -1.87 2.44 -13.27
N ASP A 153 -2.96 2.51 -14.03
CA ASP A 153 -3.99 3.55 -13.92
C ASP A 153 -4.58 3.59 -12.50
N PHE A 154 -4.81 2.42 -11.90
CA PHE A 154 -5.29 2.34 -10.53
C PHE A 154 -4.24 2.89 -9.54
N LEU A 155 -2.97 2.51 -9.67
CA LEU A 155 -1.89 3.00 -8.79
C LEU A 155 -1.64 4.51 -8.92
N GLU A 156 -1.87 5.07 -10.11
CA GLU A 156 -1.71 6.50 -10.41
C GLU A 156 -2.94 7.33 -10.04
N SER A 157 -4.06 6.70 -9.68
CA SER A 157 -5.28 7.42 -9.28
C SER A 157 -5.04 8.40 -8.12
N GLU A 158 -5.34 9.67 -8.37
CA GLU A 158 -5.27 10.72 -7.36
C GLU A 158 -6.51 10.68 -6.48
N ILE A 159 -6.32 10.38 -5.20
CA ILE A 159 -7.41 10.25 -4.23
C ILE A 159 -6.97 10.89 -2.92
N SER A 160 -7.74 11.87 -2.48
CA SER A 160 -7.62 12.47 -1.16
C SER A 160 -7.90 11.41 -0.11
N LYS A 161 -6.94 11.15 0.76
CA LYS A 161 -7.01 10.10 1.79
C LYS A 161 -6.29 10.54 3.05
N ARG A 162 -6.74 10.02 4.20
CA ARG A 162 -6.10 10.17 5.50
C ARG A 162 -5.82 8.78 6.07
N LEU A 163 -4.55 8.44 6.22
CA LEU A 163 -4.04 7.17 6.71
C LEU A 163 -3.66 7.36 8.16
N TRP A 164 -4.21 6.48 9.00
CA TRP A 164 -4.07 6.49 10.44
C TRP A 164 -3.54 5.14 10.91
N PHE A 165 -2.88 5.14 12.07
CA PHE A 165 -2.55 3.91 12.75
C PHE A 165 -3.55 3.71 13.87
N LEU A 166 -4.02 2.48 14.01
CA LEU A 166 -4.76 2.08 15.19
C LEU A 166 -3.85 2.13 16.45
N HIS A 167 -2.53 2.22 16.25
CA HIS A 167 -1.52 2.34 17.30
C HIS A 167 -0.61 3.57 17.04
N GLU A 168 -0.99 4.70 17.66
CA GLU A 168 -0.28 5.97 17.87
C GLU A 168 0.65 6.58 16.77
N GLY A 169 0.30 7.81 16.33
CA GLY A 169 1.25 8.91 16.09
C GLY A 169 2.02 8.99 14.76
N HIS A 170 1.66 9.97 13.92
CA HIS A 170 2.44 10.68 12.87
C HIS A 170 3.81 10.12 12.42
N THR A 171 3.87 8.87 11.92
CA THR A 171 5.13 8.27 11.49
C THR A 171 5.02 7.63 10.11
N ILE A 172 6.10 7.72 9.33
CA ILE A 172 6.19 7.10 8.00
C ILE A 172 6.22 5.58 8.20
N VAL A 173 5.26 4.88 7.59
CA VAL A 173 5.10 3.45 7.78
C VAL A 173 5.65 2.65 6.65
N CYS A 174 6.15 1.48 7.02
CA CYS A 174 6.73 0.54 6.11
C CYS A 174 5.93 -0.76 6.08
N ALA A 175 5.44 -1.12 4.90
CA ALA A 175 4.81 -2.41 4.65
C ALA A 175 5.84 -3.37 4.04
N HIS A 176 5.85 -4.60 4.53
CA HIS A 176 6.75 -5.62 4.00
C HIS A 176 6.18 -6.15 2.70
N LEU A 177 6.91 -5.98 1.59
CA LEU A 177 6.55 -6.56 0.29
C LEU A 177 7.03 -8.01 0.25
N LEU A 178 6.37 -8.91 0.98
CA LEU A 178 6.52 -10.32 0.64
C LEU A 178 5.71 -10.61 -0.62
N PRO A 179 6.24 -11.41 -1.56
CA PRO A 179 5.40 -12.02 -2.57
C PRO A 179 4.30 -12.81 -1.87
N PHE A 180 3.15 -12.98 -2.54
CA PHE A 180 2.05 -13.86 -2.13
C PHE A 180 2.59 -15.21 -1.62
N THR A 181 2.93 -15.30 -0.34
CA THR A 181 3.17 -16.56 0.32
C THR A 181 1.80 -17.02 0.70
N TYR A 182 1.23 -17.90 -0.13
CA TYR A 182 0.20 -18.84 0.27
C TYR A 182 0.66 -19.43 1.61
N SER A 183 0.11 -18.93 2.72
CA SER A 183 0.45 -19.47 4.02
C SER A 183 -0.13 -20.88 4.06
N GLN A 184 0.75 -21.87 4.02
CA GLN A 184 0.45 -23.26 4.32
C GLN A 184 -0.08 -23.47 5.76
N GLU A 185 -0.30 -22.42 6.55
CA GLU A 185 -0.94 -22.51 7.87
C GLU A 185 -2.48 -22.62 7.78
N ALA A 186 -3.09 -22.39 6.61
CA ALA A 186 -4.54 -22.48 6.43
C ALA A 186 -5.12 -23.91 6.29
N LEU A 187 -4.28 -24.96 6.33
CA LEU A 187 -4.73 -26.36 6.22
C LEU A 187 -4.60 -27.18 7.52
N ARG A 188 -4.30 -26.55 8.67
CA ARG A 188 -4.17 -27.26 9.95
C ARG A 188 -5.12 -26.83 11.08
N GLY A 189 -5.98 -25.84 10.86
CA GLY A 189 -6.95 -25.41 11.87
C GLY A 189 -8.38 -25.41 11.33
N GLN A 190 -9.23 -26.23 11.95
CA GLN A 190 -10.71 -26.17 11.89
C GLN A 190 -11.43 -26.89 10.74
N LEU A 191 -11.16 -28.19 10.64
CA LEU A 191 -12.24 -29.16 10.88
C LEU A 191 -12.34 -29.35 12.40
N ARG A 192 -13.31 -28.72 13.05
CA ARG A 192 -13.94 -29.15 14.31
C ARG A 192 -15.10 -28.23 14.69
N CYS A 193 -16.26 -28.87 14.83
CA CYS A 193 -17.59 -28.42 15.23
C CYS A 193 -18.39 -27.71 14.14
#